data_AF-K4L6K3-F1
#
_entry.id   AF-K4L6K3-F1
#
_cell.length_a   1.000
_cell.length_b   1.000
_cell.length_c   1.000
_cell.angle_alpha   90.00
_cell.angle_beta   90.00
_cell.angle_gamma   90.00
#
_symmetry.space_group_name_H-M   'P 1'
#
loop_
_entity.id
_entity.type
_entity.pdbx_description
1 polymer ?
#
loop_
_entity_poly.entity_id
_entity_poly.type
_entity_poly.pdbx_seq_one_letter_code
_entity_poly.pdbx_strand_id
1 'polypeptide(L)' 'MPILNGCEFIEKISAQKNLKDIPVIMISGSDIEERKLPKTTNFKGIIQKPFKINTVLDVIKHHAINHCDSSLYPA' A
#
# COMPACT_ATOMS: atom_id res chain seq x y z
N MET A 1 -9.66 11.51 -3.22
CA MET A 1 -8.88 12.52 -3.98
C MET A 1 -9.72 12.97 -5.16
N PRO A 2 -10.01 14.27 -5.30
CA PRO A 2 -10.94 14.76 -6.33
C PRO A 2 -10.35 14.83 -7.75
N ILE A 3 -9.03 14.82 -7.91
CA ILE A 3 -8.35 15.04 -9.21
C ILE A 3 -7.63 13.79 -9.73
N LEU A 4 -6.95 13.06 -8.85
CA LEU A 4 -6.19 11.85 -9.19
C LEU A 4 -6.75 10.69 -8.37
N ASN A 5 -7.04 9.56 -9.00
CA ASN A 5 -7.52 8.41 -8.24
C ASN A 5 -6.35 7.57 -7.68
N GLY A 6 -6.62 6.73 -6.68
CA GLY A 6 -5.58 5.93 -6.03
C GLY A 6 -4.90 4.93 -6.96
N CYS A 7 -5.63 4.34 -7.92
CA CYS A 7 -5.07 3.39 -8.88
C CYS A 7 -4.09 4.07 -9.83
N GLU A 8 -4.50 5.19 -10.43
CA GLU A 8 -3.67 6.02 -11.32
C GLU A 8 -2.41 6.53 -10.61
N PHE A 9 -2.54 6.89 -9.33
CA PHE A 9 -1.38 7.29 -8.54
C PHE A 9 -0.36 6.15 -8.42
N ILE A 10 -0.83 4.94 -8.11
CA ILE A 10 0.03 3.75 -7.97
C ILE A 10 0.73 3.41 -9.29
N GLU A 11 0.01 3.47 -10.41
CA GLU A 11 0.59 3.28 -11.74
C GLU A 11 1.70 4.31 -12.02
N LYS A 12 1.45 5.58 -11.74
CA LYS A 12 2.43 6.66 -11.94
C LYS A 12 3.69 6.48 -11.12
N ILE A 13 3.58 6.14 -9.82
CA ILE A 13 4.76 5.94 -8.98
C ILE A 13 5.52 4.65 -9.36
N SER A 14 4.82 3.61 -9.83
CA SER A 14 5.47 2.38 -10.29
C SER A 14 6.37 2.57 -11.52
N ALA A 15 6.08 3.59 -12.33
CA ALA A 15 6.88 3.95 -13.50
C ALA A 15 8.12 4.81 -13.17
N GLN A 16 8.20 5.36 -11.96
CA GLN A 16 9.33 6.21 -11.55
C GLN A 16 10.47 5.36 -10.99
N LYS A 17 11.64 5.43 -11.62
CA LYS A 17 12.84 4.64 -11.24
C LYS A 17 13.17 4.67 -9.75
N ASN A 18 12.96 5.82 -9.10
CA ASN A 18 13.32 6.03 -7.69
C ASN A 18 12.20 5.63 -6.70
N LEU A 19 10.98 5.37 -7.18
CA LEU A 19 9.81 5.07 -6.35
C LEU A 19 9.20 3.69 -6.63
N LYS A 20 9.55 3.06 -7.76
CA LYS A 20 8.98 1.80 -8.23
C LYS A 20 9.13 0.62 -7.26
N ASP A 21 10.07 0.69 -6.32
CA ASP A 21 10.35 -0.39 -5.37
C ASP A 21 9.71 -0.13 -3.99
N ILE A 22 9.10 1.04 -3.77
CA ILE A 22 8.42 1.38 -2.51
C ILE A 22 7.09 0.61 -2.45
N PRO A 23 6.86 -0.27 -1.45
CA PRO A 23 5.58 -0.97 -1.29
C PRO A 23 4.43 -0.01 -1.03
N VAL A 24 3.31 -0.20 -1.74
CA VAL A 24 2.15 0.70 -1.65
C VAL A 24 0.89 -0.08 -1.34
N ILE A 25 0.11 0.45 -0.39
CA ILE A 25 -1.14 -0.13 0.08
C ILE A 25 -2.21 0.94 -0.01
N MET A 26 -3.32 0.60 -0.67
CA MET A 26 -4.43 1.53 -0.85
C MET A 26 -5.37 1.47 0.34
N ILE A 27 -5.90 2.60 0.78
CA ILE A 27 -6.99 2.65 1.75
C ILE A 27 -8.23 3.23 1.08
N SER A 28 -9.29 2.42 0.95
CA SER A 28 -10.52 2.83 0.24
C SER A 28 -11.73 2.81 1.17
N GLY A 29 -12.65 3.76 1.00
CA GLY A 29 -13.98 3.73 1.62
C GLY A 29 -15.10 3.26 0.69
N SER A 30 -14.73 2.80 -0.50
CA SER A 30 -15.67 2.30 -1.50
C SER A 30 -15.16 0.96 -2.02
N ASP A 31 -16.09 0.09 -2.42
CA ASP A 31 -15.73 -1.15 -3.10
C ASP A 31 -15.03 -0.85 -4.42
N ILE A 32 -13.92 -1.53 -4.64
CA ILE A 32 -13.16 -1.47 -5.88
C ILE A 32 -13.20 -2.85 -6.49
N GLU A 33 -13.69 -2.93 -7.72
CA GLU A 33 -13.69 -4.18 -8.47
C GLU A 33 -12.25 -4.65 -8.68
N GLU A 34 -11.97 -5.92 -8.40
CA GLU A 34 -10.62 -6.48 -8.47
C GLU A 34 -9.92 -6.21 -9.81
N ARG A 35 -10.67 -6.24 -10.92
CA ARG A 35 -10.18 -5.94 -12.28
C ARG A 35 -9.63 -4.52 -12.45
N LYS A 36 -10.00 -3.58 -11.56
CA LYS A 36 -9.57 -2.17 -11.56
C LYS A 36 -8.39 -1.92 -10.62
N LEU A 37 -7.94 -2.93 -9.88
CA LEU A 37 -6.78 -2.79 -9.01
C LEU A 37 -5.49 -2.69 -9.85
N PRO A 38 -4.49 -1.92 -9.39
CA PRO A 38 -3.20 -1.85 -10.04
C PRO A 38 -2.54 -3.23 -10.11
N LYS A 39 -1.93 -3.55 -11.25
CA LYS A 39 -1.17 -4.80 -11.45
C LYS A 39 0.34 -4.61 -11.29
N THR A 40 0.74 -3.52 -10.64
CA THR A 40 2.14 -3.13 -10.48
C THR A 40 2.80 -3.95 -9.37
N THR A 41 4.09 -4.25 -9.50
CA THR A 41 4.82 -5.08 -8.52
C THR A 41 4.89 -4.47 -7.12
N ASN A 42 4.83 -3.14 -7.04
CA ASN A 42 4.87 -2.40 -5.79
C ASN A 42 3.52 -2.30 -5.08
N PHE A 43 2.41 -2.61 -5.76
CA PHE A 43 1.10 -2.67 -5.11
C PHE A 43 0.99 -3.93 -4.27
N LYS A 44 0.69 -3.77 -2.98
CA LYS A 44 0.64 -4.87 -2.00
C LYS A 44 -0.75 -5.19 -1.48
N GLY A 45 -1.75 -4.37 -1.80
CA GLY A 45 -3.14 -4.67 -1.48
C GLY A 45 -3.93 -3.44 -1.04
N ILE A 46 -5.11 -3.72 -0.50
CA ILE A 46 -6.11 -2.73 -0.11
C ILE A 46 -6.60 -2.95 1.31
N ILE A 47 -6.78 -1.87 2.06
CA ILE A 47 -7.48 -1.83 3.34
C ILE A 47 -8.81 -1.11 3.12
N GLN A 48 -9.92 -1.79 3.36
CA GLN A 48 -11.24 -1.17 3.30
C GLN A 48 -11.58 -0.40 4.58
N LYS A 49 -12.25 0.74 4.44
CA LYS A 49 -12.84 1.50 5.56
C LYS A 49 -14.27 1.00 5.82
N PRO A 50 -14.72 1.00 7.09
CA PRO A 50 -13.91 1.27 8.28
C PRO A 50 -12.94 0.12 8.59
N PHE A 51 -11.77 0.44 9.13
CA PHE A 51 -10.77 -0.56 9.54
C PHE A 51 -10.40 -0.39 11.02
N LYS A 52 -9.87 -1.46 11.61
CA LYS A 52 -9.25 -1.44 12.95
C LYS A 52 -7.77 -1.13 12.82
N ILE A 53 -7.18 -0.51 13.84
CA ILE A 53 -5.73 -0.21 13.85
C ILE A 53 -4.88 -1.48 13.68
N ASN A 54 -5.30 -2.60 14.28
CA ASN A 54 -4.59 -3.88 14.17
C ASN A 54 -4.49 -4.35 12.70
N THR A 55 -5.52 -4.11 11.88
CA THR A 55 -5.47 -4.41 10.45
C THR A 55 -4.35 -3.65 9.75
N VAL A 56 -4.15 -2.37 10.09
CA VAL A 56 -3.04 -1.57 9.54
C VAL A 56 -1.70 -2.09 10.03
N LEU A 57 -1.60 -2.41 11.32
CA LEU A 57 -0.36 -2.93 11.91
C LEU A 57 0.06 -4.27 11.30
N ASP A 58 -0.88 -5.19 11.10
CA ASP A 58 -0.59 -6.51 10.51
C ASP A 58 -0.13 -6.38 9.05
N VAL A 59 -0.76 -5.47 8.31
CA VAL A 59 -0.38 -5.15 6.94
C VAL A 59 1.01 -4.53 6.86
N ILE A 60 1.35 -3.60 7.76
CA ILE A 60 2.71 -3.02 7.85
C ILE A 60 3.71 -4.12 8.22
N LYS A 61 3.41 -4.98 9.19
CA LYS A 61 4.28 -6.10 9.57
C LYS A 61 4.59 -7.00 8.40
N HIS A 62 3.58 -7.35 7.60
CA HIS A 62 3.72 -8.25 6.47
C HIS A 62 4.54 -7.65 5.30
N HIS A 63 4.46 -6.34 5.07
CA HIS A 63 5.04 -5.71 3.88
C HIS A 63 6.25 -4.79 4.14
N ALA A 64 6.50 -4.35 5.38
CA ALA A 64 7.56 -3.40 5.72
C ALA A 64 8.69 -4.00 6.60
N ILE A 65 8.43 -5.03 7.39
CA ILE A 65 9.41 -5.50 8.40
C ILE A 65 10.59 -6.26 7.78
N ASN A 66 10.48 -6.78 6.54
CA ASN A 66 11.64 -7.34 5.85
C ASN A 66 12.71 -6.28 5.45
N HIS A 67 12.43 -4.99 5.66
CA HIS A 67 13.34 -3.87 5.40
C HIS A 67 13.62 -3.01 6.64
N CYS A 68 13.07 -3.38 7.81
CA CYS A 68 13.25 -2.63 9.05
C CYS A 68 14.13 -3.45 9.98
N ASP A 69 15.34 -2.94 10.24
CA ASP A 69 16.26 -3.54 11.19
C ASP A 69 15.61 -3.57 12.58
N SER A 70 15.41 -4.79 13.11
CA SER A 70 14.86 -5.02 14.45
C SER A 70 15.70 -4.38 15.56
N SER A 71 16.93 -3.95 15.27
CA SER A 71 17.79 -3.20 16.19
C SER A 71 17.26 -1.81 16.57
N LEU A 72 16.33 -1.23 15.79
CA LEU A 72 15.84 0.13 16.00
C LEU A 72 14.72 0.26 17.05
N TYR A 73 14.17 -0.84 17.55
CA TYR A 73 13.12 -0.84 18.58
C TYR A 73 13.36 -1.95 19.62
N PRO A 74 14.22 -1.72 20.62
CA PRO A 74 14.38 -2.66 21.72
C PRO A 74 13.08 -2.74 22.54
N ALA A 75 12.77 -3.95 23.00
CA ALA A 75 11.60 -4.28 23.82
C ALA A 75 11.61 -3.59 25.19
#